data_AF-A0A928ZE93-F1
#
_entry.id   AF-A0A928ZE93-F1
#
_cell.length_a   1.000
_cell.length_b   1.000
_cell.length_c   1.000
_cell.angle_alpha   90.00
_cell.angle_beta   90.00
_cell.angle_gamma   90.00
#
_symmetry.space_group_name_H-M   'P 1'
#
loop_
_entity.id
_entity.type
_entity.pdbx_description
1 polymer ?
#
loop_
_entity_poly.entity_id
_entity_poly.type
_entity_poly.pdbx_seq_one_letter_code
_entity_poly.pdbx_strand_id
1 'polypeptide(L)'
;MAVVDVNHKTAYNLSVQQTPTGYSSGEKSQQNETTRIDHYLSQLEATVPYLPCSLSYVVSDGFYSKAKWVNGVTDLKLEAIGKLRRDANLRYLNQEQYSGRGRPRKYAQHC
;
A
#
# COMPACT_ATOMS: atom_id res chain seq x y z
N MET A 1 2.95 -14.55 0.89
CA MET A 1 3.08 -13.95 -0.44
C MET A 1 3.09 -15.04 -1.50
N ALA A 2 2.38 -14.81 -2.60
CA ALA A 2 2.27 -15.75 -3.71
C ALA A 2 2.40 -14.98 -5.04
N VAL A 3 2.90 -15.64 -6.09
CA VAL A 3 2.81 -15.16 -7.47
C VAL A 3 1.54 -15.75 -8.07
N VAL A 4 0.73 -14.90 -8.69
CA VAL A 4 -0.48 -15.33 -9.39
C VAL A 4 -0.20 -15.35 -10.88
N ASP A 5 -0.29 -16.53 -11.48
CA ASP A 5 -0.40 -16.66 -12.93
C ASP A 5 -1.86 -16.45 -13.32
N VAL A 6 -2.14 -15.30 -13.93
CA VAL A 6 -3.48 -14.88 -14.34
C VAL A 6 -4.00 -15.74 -15.51
N ASN A 7 -3.11 -16.20 -16.39
CA ASN A 7 -3.49 -17.00 -17.56
C ASN A 7 -3.95 -18.40 -17.12
N HIS A 8 -3.21 -19.01 -16.19
CA HIS A 8 -3.51 -20.34 -15.67
C HIS A 8 -4.40 -20.32 -14.41
N LYS A 9 -4.84 -19.14 -13.96
CA LYS A 9 -5.66 -18.94 -12.75
C LYS A 9 -5.10 -19.67 -11.53
N THR A 10 -3.78 -19.70 -11.41
CA THR A 10 -3.06 -20.49 -10.40
C THR A 10 -2.17 -19.58 -9.57
N ALA A 11 -2.13 -19.81 -8.26
CA ALA A 11 -1.27 -19.08 -7.35
C ALA A 11 -0.17 -20.00 -6.81
N TYR A 12 1.07 -19.53 -6.87
CA TYR A 12 2.26 -20.22 -6.38
C TYR A 12 2.77 -19.53 -5.12
N ASN A 13 2.78 -20.25 -4.00
CA ASN A 13 3.30 -19.73 -2.74
C ASN A 13 4.81 -19.53 -2.83
N LEU A 14 5.28 -18.32 -2.52
CA LEU A 14 6.72 -18.00 -2.51
C LEU A 14 7.29 -17.89 -1.09
N SER A 15 6.58 -17.19 -0.21
CA SER A 15 7.05 -16.90 1.13
C SER A 15 5.88 -16.85 2.08
N VAL A 16 5.93 -17.66 3.14
CA VAL A 16 4.92 -17.71 4.19
C VAL A 16 5.63 -17.40 5.50
N GLN A 17 5.21 -16.32 6.15
CA GLN A 17 5.77 -15.87 7.42
C GLN A 17 4.61 -15.48 8.33
N GLN A 18 4.72 -15.82 9.62
CA GLN A 18 3.75 -15.37 10.62
C GLN A 18 4.00 -13.89 10.93
N THR A 19 2.93 -13.13 11.12
CA THR A 19 3.05 -11.74 11.60
C THR A 19 3.55 -11.77 13.06
N PRO A 20 4.67 -11.10 13.39
CA PRO A 20 5.17 -11.06 14.75
C PRO A 20 4.16 -10.51 15.75
N THR A 21 4.22 -11.02 16.98
CA THR A 21 3.46 -10.50 18.11
C THR A 21 4.15 -9.26 18.67
N GLY A 22 3.40 -8.20 19.01
CA GLY A 22 3.96 -6.99 19.63
C GLY A 22 3.49 -5.68 19.00
N TYR A 23 2.88 -5.73 17.80
CA TYR A 23 2.34 -4.53 17.16
C TYR A 23 0.96 -4.08 17.68
N SER A 24 0.39 -4.83 18.63
CA SER A 24 -0.99 -4.65 19.13
C SER A 24 -1.05 -3.99 20.50
N SER A 25 0.08 -3.80 21.18
CA SER A 25 0.17 -3.15 22.49
C SER A 25 0.65 -1.71 22.28
N GLY A 26 -0.17 -0.74 22.67
CA GLY A 26 0.18 0.69 22.67
C GLY A 26 1.28 1.09 23.68
N GLU A 27 2.15 0.15 24.05
CA GLU A 27 3.28 0.36 24.95
C GLU A 27 4.48 0.78 24.12
N LYS A 28 4.58 2.10 23.92
CA LYS A 28 5.69 2.77 23.22
C LYS A 28 7.01 2.46 23.93
N SER A 29 7.71 1.45 23.47
CA SER A 29 9.09 1.17 23.87
C SER A 29 10.00 2.04 23.02
N GLN A 30 10.91 2.79 23.65
CA GLN A 30 11.72 3.88 23.06
C GLN A 30 12.75 3.47 21.99
N GLN A 31 12.62 2.32 21.33
CA GLN A 31 13.52 1.85 20.28
C GLN A 31 12.73 1.59 19.01
N ASN A 32 12.88 2.48 18.00
CA ASN A 32 12.39 2.35 16.62
C ASN A 32 11.38 1.21 16.39
N GLU A 33 10.13 1.42 16.82
CA GLU A 33 9.08 0.40 16.70
C GLU A 33 8.81 0.15 15.22
N THR A 34 9.36 -0.95 14.71
CA THR A 34 8.98 -1.50 13.42
C THR A 34 7.48 -1.77 13.47
N THR A 35 6.75 -1.24 12.50
CA THR A 35 5.31 -1.42 12.38
C THR A 35 5.00 -2.72 11.64
N ARG A 36 3.76 -3.21 11.73
CA ARG A 36 3.29 -4.34 10.89
C ARG A 36 3.59 -4.15 9.40
N ILE A 37 3.48 -2.90 8.93
CA ILE A 37 3.75 -2.57 7.52
C ILE A 37 5.23 -2.71 7.19
N ASP A 38 6.13 -2.34 8.11
CA ASP A 38 7.58 -2.52 7.91
C ASP A 38 7.92 -4.00 7.77
N HIS A 39 7.32 -4.85 8.60
CA HIS A 39 7.52 -6.28 8.50
C HIS A 39 7.04 -6.81 7.13
N TYR A 40 5.85 -6.42 6.67
CA TYR A 40 5.35 -6.85 5.36
C TYR A 40 6.21 -6.32 4.20
N LEU A 41 6.73 -5.09 4.30
CA LEU A 41 7.66 -4.54 3.31
C LEU A 41 8.99 -5.29 3.31
N SER A 42 9.54 -5.64 4.48
CA SER A 42 10.77 -6.44 4.56
C SER A 42 10.58 -7.83 3.96
N GLN A 43 9.40 -8.44 4.14
CA GLN A 43 9.07 -9.71 3.53
C GLN A 43 9.01 -9.57 2.01
N LEU A 44 8.39 -8.49 1.50
CA LEU A 44 8.34 -8.21 0.06
C LEU A 44 9.74 -7.99 -0.51
N GLU A 45 10.54 -7.12 0.10
CA GLU A 45 11.92 -6.82 -0.32
C GLU A 45 12.77 -8.08 -0.39
N ALA A 46 12.69 -8.95 0.62
CA ALA A 46 13.41 -10.23 0.63
C ALA A 46 12.97 -11.19 -0.50
N THR A 47 11.76 -11.02 -1.02
CA THR A 47 11.23 -11.86 -2.10
C THR A 47 11.48 -11.31 -3.51
N VAL A 48 11.70 -9.99 -3.66
CA VAL A 48 11.92 -9.35 -4.97
C VAL A 48 13.01 -10.04 -5.81
N PRO A 49 14.16 -10.47 -5.24
CA PRO A 49 15.22 -11.14 -6.03
C PRO A 49 14.79 -12.44 -6.70
N TYR A 50 13.72 -13.08 -6.22
CA TYR A 50 13.20 -14.33 -6.75
C TYR A 50 12.04 -14.14 -7.75
N LEU A 51 11.63 -12.89 -7.99
CA LEU A 51 10.53 -12.58 -8.91
C LEU A 51 11.06 -12.48 -10.35
N PRO A 52 10.25 -12.89 -11.35
CA PRO A 52 10.58 -12.66 -12.74
C PRO A 52 10.73 -11.15 -13.03
N CYS A 53 11.68 -10.77 -13.88
CA CYS A 53 11.89 -9.37 -14.26
C CYS A 53 10.67 -8.71 -14.92
N SER A 54 9.75 -9.51 -15.48
CA SER A 54 8.50 -9.02 -16.08
C SER A 54 7.40 -8.72 -15.06
N LEU A 55 7.60 -9.05 -13.78
CA LEU A 55 6.60 -8.80 -12.74
C LEU A 55 6.68 -7.36 -12.28
N SER A 56 5.63 -6.60 -12.55
CA SER A 56 5.56 -5.18 -12.19
C SER A 56 4.58 -4.90 -11.06
N TYR A 57 3.63 -5.80 -10.78
CA TYR A 57 2.49 -5.50 -9.90
C TYR A 57 2.50 -6.28 -8.60
N VAL A 58 2.19 -5.59 -7.51
CA VAL A 58 1.91 -6.20 -6.19
C VAL A 58 0.47 -5.93 -5.83
N VAL A 59 -0.31 -6.99 -5.61
CA VAL A 59 -1.73 -6.89 -5.26
C VAL A 59 -1.91 -7.05 -3.75
N SER A 60 -2.63 -6.13 -3.12
CA SER A 60 -2.92 -6.17 -1.69
C SER A 60 -4.36 -5.76 -1.33
N ASP A 61 -4.84 -6.18 -0.17
CA ASP A 61 -6.19 -5.83 0.31
C ASP A 61 -6.26 -4.39 0.88
N GLY A 62 -7.45 -3.99 1.35
CA GLY A 62 -7.67 -2.63 1.85
C GLY A 62 -6.97 -2.26 3.15
N PHE A 63 -6.44 -3.21 3.92
CA PHE A 63 -5.57 -2.92 5.07
C PHE A 63 -4.28 -2.22 4.63
N TYR A 64 -3.79 -2.52 3.42
CA TYR A 64 -2.57 -2.00 2.85
C TYR A 64 -2.75 -0.65 2.12
N SER A 65 -3.96 -0.09 2.09
CA SER A 65 -4.25 1.24 1.55
C SER A 65 -3.69 2.35 2.44
N LYS A 66 -2.37 2.36 2.64
CA LYS A 66 -1.62 3.29 3.49
C LYS A 66 -0.42 3.80 2.69
N ALA A 67 -0.14 5.10 2.78
CA ALA A 67 0.96 5.73 2.04
C ALA A 67 2.29 5.02 2.26
N LYS A 68 2.58 4.58 3.50
CA LYS A 68 3.79 3.84 3.83
C LYS A 68 3.97 2.56 3.01
N TRP A 69 2.90 1.80 2.79
CA TRP A 69 2.94 0.60 1.96
C TRP A 69 3.14 0.96 0.49
N VAL A 70 2.34 1.89 -0.04
CA VAL A 70 2.41 2.29 -1.46
C VAL A 70 3.79 2.84 -1.81
N ASN A 71 4.35 3.70 -0.97
CA ASN A 71 5.69 4.23 -1.16
C ASN A 71 6.74 3.12 -1.11
N GLY A 72 6.69 2.24 -0.10
CA GLY A 72 7.64 1.13 0.01
C GLY A 72 7.61 0.18 -1.20
N VAL A 73 6.42 -0.12 -1.74
CA VAL A 73 6.30 -0.92 -2.98
C VAL A 73 6.91 -0.17 -4.18
N THR A 74 6.65 1.13 -4.29
CA THR A 74 7.15 1.98 -5.38
C THR A 74 8.68 2.13 -5.34
N ASP A 75 9.25 2.22 -4.15
CA ASP A 75 10.70 2.29 -3.94
C ASP A 75 11.40 1.01 -4.43
N LEU A 76 10.73 -0.14 -4.34
CA LEU A 76 11.16 -1.43 -4.89
C LEU A 76 10.95 -1.56 -6.42
N LYS A 77 10.57 -0.47 -7.11
CA LYS A 77 10.27 -0.44 -8.56
C LYS A 77 9.10 -1.33 -8.97
N LEU A 78 8.16 -1.54 -8.04
CA LEU A 78 6.91 -2.26 -8.27
C LEU A 78 5.72 -1.29 -8.20
N GLU A 79 4.59 -1.68 -8.78
CA GLU A 79 3.34 -0.93 -8.79
C GLU A 79 2.33 -1.60 -7.85
N ALA A 80 1.85 -0.83 -6.85
CA ALA A 80 0.86 -1.33 -5.90
C ALA A 80 -0.56 -1.26 -6.50
N ILE A 81 -1.22 -2.41 -6.60
CA ILE A 81 -2.66 -2.51 -6.90
C ILE A 81 -3.37 -2.92 -5.62
N GLY A 82 -4.39 -2.17 -5.23
CA GLY A 82 -5.15 -2.51 -4.03
C GLY A 82 -6.54 -1.89 -4.01
N LYS A 83 -7.30 -2.28 -2.99
CA LYS A 83 -8.67 -1.80 -2.80
C LYS A 83 -8.72 -0.74 -1.72
N LEU A 84 -9.21 0.46 -2.04
CA LEU A 84 -9.46 1.48 -1.02
C LEU A 84 -10.59 1.05 -0.07
N ARG A 85 -10.50 1.50 1.19
CA ARG A 85 -11.58 1.27 2.16
C ARG A 85 -12.86 1.98 1.71
N ARG A 86 -14.00 1.43 2.12
CA ARG A 86 -15.33 2.02 1.82
C ARG A 86 -15.47 3.44 2.37
N ASP A 87 -14.82 3.73 3.49
CA ASP A 87 -14.80 5.03 4.17
C ASP A 87 -13.58 5.89 3.81
N ALA A 88 -12.93 5.62 2.67
CA ALA A 88 -11.81 6.44 2.21
C ALA A 88 -12.27 7.88 1.94
N ASN A 89 -11.63 8.85 2.60
CA ASN A 89 -11.89 10.27 2.38
C ASN A 89 -11.10 10.76 1.16
N LEU A 90 -11.68 10.57 -0.03
CA LEU A 90 -11.07 10.96 -1.29
C LEU A 90 -11.17 12.47 -1.49
N ARG A 91 -10.03 13.11 -1.78
CA ARG A 91 -9.94 14.56 -2.00
C ARG A 91 -9.67 14.83 -3.47
N TYR A 92 -10.73 15.09 -4.22
CA TYR A 92 -10.65 15.41 -5.64
C TYR A 92 -10.27 16.88 -5.83
N LEU A 93 -9.27 17.14 -6.68
CA LEU A 93 -8.87 18.51 -7.00
C LEU A 93 -10.03 19.26 -7.66
N ASN A 94 -10.25 20.50 -7.25
CA ASN A 94 -11.23 21.35 -7.90
C ASN A 94 -10.70 21.76 -9.29
N GLN A 95 -11.44 21.41 -10.35
CA GLN A 95 -11.11 21.74 -11.74
C GLN A 95 -11.86 22.98 -12.24
N GLU A 96 -12.76 23.55 -11.44
CA GLU A 96 -13.52 24.73 -11.82
C GLU A 96 -12.64 25.97 -11.88
N GLN A 97 -12.88 26.82 -12.88
CA GLN A 97 -12.20 28.10 -13.01
C GLN A 97 -12.66 29.04 -11.89
N TYR A 98 -11.72 29.46 -11.05
CA TYR A 98 -12.02 30.31 -9.90
C TYR A 98 -12.36 31.74 -10.32
N SER A 99 -13.58 32.20 -10.02
CA SER A 99 -14.07 33.55 -10.33
C SER A 99 -14.37 34.42 -9.09
N GLY A 100 -14.06 33.92 -7.88
CA GLY A 100 -14.37 34.57 -6.61
C GLY A 100 -13.26 35.45 -6.05
N ARG A 101 -13.47 35.98 -4.83
CA ARG A 101 -12.48 36.75 -4.05
C ARG A 101 -11.93 35.90 -2.90
N GLY A 102 -10.60 35.78 -2.80
CA GLY A 102 -9.92 34.96 -1.78
C GLY A 102 -9.14 33.76 -2.34
N ARG A 103 -8.79 32.79 -1.47
CA ARG A 103 -8.04 31.58 -1.88
C ARG A 103 -9.01 30.56 -2.53
N PRO A 104 -8.73 30.09 -3.76
CA PRO A 104 -9.52 29.03 -4.38
C PRO A 104 -9.57 27.78 -3.52
N ARG A 105 -10.73 27.10 -3.50
CA ARG A 105 -10.87 25.81 -2.83
C ARG A 105 -10.04 24.78 -3.58
N LYS A 106 -9.10 24.12 -2.89
CA LYS A 106 -8.24 23.10 -3.50
C LYS A 106 -8.99 21.82 -3.88
N TYR A 107 -10.00 21.46 -3.09
CA TYR A 107 -10.75 20.21 -3.28
C TYR A 107 -12.24 20.50 -3.48
N ALA A 108 -12.86 19.76 -4.40
CA ALA A 108 -14.29 19.81 -4.65
C ALA A 108 -15.07 19.25 -3.44
N GLN A 109 -16.28 19.76 -3.19
CA GLN A 109 -17.22 19.06 -2.31
C GLN A 109 -17.90 17.96 -3.11
N HIS A 110 -17.81 16.73 -2.64
CA HIS A 110 -18.69 15.68 -3.11
C HIS A 110 -19.98 15.73 -2.30
N CYS A 111 -21.11 15.74 -3.02
CA CYS A 111 -22.46 15.56 -2.46
C CYS A 111 -22.66 14.11 -2.05
#